data_AF-A0A6J6C0A4-F1
#
_entry.id   AF-A0A6J6C0A4-F1
#
_cell.length_a   1.000
_cell.length_b   1.000
_cell.length_c   1.000
_cell.angle_alpha   90.00
_cell.angle_beta   90.00
_cell.angle_gamma   90.00
#
_symmetry.space_group_name_H-M   'P 1'
#
loop_
_entity.id
_entity.type
_entity.pdbx_description
1 polymer ?
#
loop_
_entity_poly.entity_id
_entity_poly.type
_entity_poly.pdbx_seq_one_letter_code
_entity_poly.pdbx_strand_id
1 'polypeptide(L)'
;MPEGRIPLAEAVIALATAPKSNAVIVAIDQALADVQAGKGGPVPPHLRDNHGPAIPGAADYVYPHHLPERIAAQQYLPDALLETRYYEPGAIGAEGAIAERLARIRQILDSAPRPPKQP
;
A
#
# COMPACT_ATOMS: atom_id res chain seq x y z
N MET A 1 -21.42 1.64 35.60
CA MET A 1 -22.16 0.60 34.85
C MET A 1 -21.42 -0.73 34.96
N PRO A 2 -22.00 -1.79 35.56
CA PRO A 2 -21.33 -3.08 35.75
C PRO A 2 -21.23 -3.95 34.49
N GLU A 3 -22.05 -3.74 33.46
CA GLU A 3 -22.08 -4.57 32.24
C GLU A 3 -20.93 -4.22 31.27
N GLY A 4 -20.47 -2.96 31.27
CA GLY A 4 -19.38 -2.51 30.39
C GLY A 4 -18.06 -3.26 30.59
N ARG A 5 -17.86 -3.90 31.74
CA ARG A 5 -16.68 -4.74 32.01
C ARG A 5 -16.62 -5.99 31.14
N ILE A 6 -17.75 -6.47 30.63
CA ILE A 6 -17.85 -7.72 29.85
C ILE A 6 -17.19 -7.55 28.48
N PRO A 7 -17.60 -6.60 27.60
CA PRO A 7 -16.95 -6.41 26.30
C PRO A 7 -15.49 -5.94 26.47
N LEU A 8 -15.16 -5.21 27.54
CA LEU A 8 -13.78 -4.81 27.82
C LEU A 8 -12.90 -6.02 28.19
N ALA A 9 -13.38 -6.93 29.05
CA ALA A 9 -12.64 -8.13 29.40
C ALA A 9 -12.43 -9.04 28.18
N GLU A 10 -13.45 -9.21 27.35
CA GLU A 10 -13.37 -9.97 26.09
C GLU A 10 -12.31 -9.35 25.15
N ALA A 11 -12.38 -8.03 24.90
CA ALA A 11 -11.43 -7.33 24.06
C ALA A 11 -9.98 -7.43 24.59
N VAL A 12 -9.78 -7.30 25.91
CA VAL A 12 -8.45 -7.41 26.53
C VAL A 12 -7.87 -8.82 26.33
N ILE A 13 -8.68 -9.87 26.57
CA ILE A 13 -8.22 -11.26 26.38
C ILE A 13 -7.89 -11.51 24.90
N ALA A 14 -8.75 -11.08 23.98
CA ALA A 14 -8.51 -11.22 22.54
C ALA A 14 -7.22 -10.51 22.09
N LEU A 15 -7.01 -9.26 22.54
CA LEU A 15 -5.79 -8.52 22.23
C LEU A 15 -4.55 -9.14 22.87
N ALA A 16 -4.63 -9.62 24.11
CA ALA A 16 -3.52 -10.24 24.82
C ALA A 16 -3.04 -11.53 24.14
N THR A 17 -3.96 -12.34 23.62
CA THR A 17 -3.65 -13.62 22.97
C THR A 17 -3.43 -13.53 21.46
N ALA A 18 -3.78 -12.40 20.83
CA ALA A 18 -3.56 -12.21 19.40
C ALA A 18 -2.07 -12.21 19.01
N PRO A 19 -1.72 -12.66 17.79
CA PRO A 19 -0.46 -12.33 17.14
C PRO A 19 -0.16 -10.82 17.22
N LYS A 20 1.07 -10.44 17.55
CA LYS A 20 1.47 -9.03 17.65
C LYS A 20 2.32 -8.67 16.44
N SER A 21 1.97 -7.56 15.78
CA SER A 21 2.78 -6.93 14.75
C SER A 21 2.63 -5.42 14.84
N ASN A 22 3.75 -4.71 14.76
CA ASN A 22 3.79 -3.26 14.62
C ASN A 22 4.15 -2.83 13.18
N ALA A 23 4.19 -3.76 12.21
CA ALA A 23 4.64 -3.49 10.85
C ALA A 23 3.86 -2.36 10.16
N VAL A 24 2.54 -2.29 10.37
CA VAL A 24 1.69 -1.21 9.85
C VAL A 24 2.01 0.14 10.51
N ILE A 25 2.29 0.16 11.81
CA ILE A 25 2.65 1.38 12.55
C ILE A 25 3.98 1.91 12.03
N VAL A 26 4.99 1.04 11.92
CA VAL A 26 6.30 1.41 11.37
C VAL A 26 6.17 1.94 9.94
N ALA A 27 5.35 1.29 9.11
CA ALA A 27 5.13 1.72 7.72
C ALA A 27 4.50 3.11 7.64
N ILE A 28 3.47 3.39 8.44
CA ILE A 28 2.80 4.70 8.38
C ILE A 28 3.68 5.81 8.97
N ASP A 29 4.43 5.52 10.03
CA ASP A 29 5.36 6.47 10.63
C ASP A 29 6.49 6.84 9.66
N GLN A 30 7.02 5.88 8.92
CA GLN A 30 8.03 6.13 7.88
C GLN A 30 7.47 6.98 6.73
N ALA A 31 6.27 6.67 6.25
CA ALA A 31 5.62 7.45 5.19
C ALA A 31 5.34 8.89 5.64
N LEU A 32 4.87 9.07 6.88
CA LEU A 32 4.64 10.39 7.47
C LEU A 32 5.96 11.17 7.67
N ALA A 33 7.01 10.51 8.12
CA ALA A 33 8.33 11.13 8.28
C ALA A 33 8.89 11.63 6.95
N ASP A 34 8.73 10.86 5.87
CA ASP A 34 9.15 11.28 4.53
C ASP A 34 8.37 12.51 4.06
N VAL A 35 7.05 12.55 4.25
CA VAL A 35 6.24 13.73 3.95
C VAL A 35 6.67 14.95 4.78
N GLN A 36 6.90 14.78 6.08
CA GLN A 36 7.35 15.85 6.97
C GLN A 36 8.74 16.37 6.61
N ALA A 37 9.61 15.50 6.10
CA ALA A 37 10.94 15.86 5.57
C ALA A 37 10.87 16.54 4.19
N GLY A 38 9.67 16.76 3.64
CA GLY A 38 9.47 17.37 2.32
C GLY A 38 9.78 16.42 1.16
N LYS A 39 9.92 15.11 1.42
CA LYS A 39 10.01 14.11 0.35
C LYS A 39 8.61 13.84 -0.21
N GLY A 40 8.57 13.48 -1.48
CA GLY A 40 7.34 13.28 -2.23
C GLY A 40 7.37 14.06 -3.53
N GLY A 41 6.19 14.28 -4.10
CA GLY A 41 6.06 14.97 -5.38
C GLY A 41 4.60 15.07 -5.79
N PRO A 42 4.33 15.66 -6.96
CA PRO A 42 2.98 15.68 -7.49
C PRO A 42 2.47 14.25 -7.72
N VAL A 43 1.15 14.08 -7.65
CA VAL A 43 0.50 12.82 -8.03
C VAL A 43 0.85 12.51 -9.49
N PRO A 44 1.28 11.27 -9.82
CA PRO A 44 1.53 10.86 -11.19
C PRO A 44 0.34 11.16 -12.11
N PRO A 45 0.52 11.67 -13.34
CA PRO A 45 -0.57 12.14 -14.18
C PRO A 45 -1.67 11.10 -14.43
N HIS A 46 -1.30 9.84 -14.64
CA HIS A 46 -2.22 8.71 -14.85
C HIS A 46 -3.00 8.29 -13.59
N LEU A 47 -2.74 8.90 -12.43
CA LEU A 47 -3.49 8.69 -11.20
C LEU A 47 -4.33 9.90 -10.77
N ARG A 48 -4.26 11.01 -11.52
CA ARG A 48 -5.05 12.21 -11.23
C ARG A 48 -6.50 11.98 -11.62
N ASP A 49 -7.40 12.63 -10.89
CA ASP A 49 -8.81 12.61 -11.20
C ASP A 49 -9.07 13.18 -12.60
N ASN A 50 -9.84 12.44 -13.41
CA ASN A 50 -10.20 12.79 -14.78
C ASN A 50 -11.67 13.25 -14.91
N HIS A 51 -12.36 13.50 -13.78
CA HIS A 51 -13.69 14.11 -13.78
C HIS A 51 -13.66 15.62 -14.07
N GLY A 52 -12.47 16.24 -14.06
CA GLY A 52 -12.23 17.63 -14.43
C GLY A 52 -11.84 17.84 -15.91
N PRO A 53 -11.35 19.03 -16.28
CA PRO A 53 -10.82 19.28 -17.63
C PRO A 53 -9.68 18.30 -17.95
N ALA A 54 -9.58 17.87 -19.21
CA ALA A 54 -8.66 16.83 -19.65
C ALA A 54 -7.22 17.13 -19.20
N ILE A 55 -6.68 16.26 -18.34
CA ILE A 55 -5.30 16.34 -17.88
C ILE A 55 -4.45 15.45 -18.80
N PRO A 56 -3.40 15.99 -19.45
CA PRO A 56 -2.46 15.18 -20.20
C PRO A 56 -1.90 14.03 -19.34
N GLY A 57 -1.98 12.80 -19.85
CA GLY A 57 -1.51 11.58 -19.16
C GLY A 57 -2.53 10.89 -18.25
N ALA A 58 -3.70 11.49 -17.96
CA ALA A 58 -4.74 10.83 -17.15
C ALA A 58 -5.36 9.61 -17.87
N ALA A 59 -5.33 9.60 -19.21
CA ALA A 59 -5.83 8.49 -20.03
C ALA A 59 -4.93 7.23 -20.00
N ASP A 60 -3.70 7.35 -19.48
CA ASP A 60 -2.75 6.23 -19.43
C ASP A 60 -2.94 5.33 -18.20
N TYR A 61 -3.98 5.58 -17.40
CA TYR A 61 -4.32 4.76 -16.25
C TYR A 61 -4.64 3.32 -16.66
N VAL A 62 -3.90 2.36 -16.10
CA VAL A 62 -4.18 0.94 -16.31
C VAL A 62 -5.16 0.47 -15.25
N TYR A 63 -6.40 0.19 -15.64
CA TYR A 63 -7.42 -0.33 -14.73
C TYR A 63 -7.13 -1.80 -14.35
N PRO A 64 -6.75 -2.12 -13.09
CA PRO A 64 -6.24 -3.44 -12.75
C PRO A 64 -7.24 -4.57 -13.00
N HIS A 65 -8.55 -4.32 -12.88
CA HIS A 65 -9.57 -5.36 -13.07
C HIS A 65 -9.68 -5.90 -14.50
N HIS A 66 -9.10 -5.21 -15.49
CA HIS A 66 -9.01 -5.72 -16.87
C HIS A 66 -7.82 -6.66 -17.09
N LEU A 67 -6.93 -6.79 -16.11
CA LEU A 67 -5.74 -7.65 -16.21
C LEU A 67 -6.01 -9.04 -15.62
N PRO A 68 -5.42 -10.12 -16.17
CA PRO A 68 -5.62 -11.48 -15.69
C PRO A 68 -5.33 -11.66 -14.19
N GLU A 69 -4.21 -11.10 -13.73
CA GLU A 69 -3.77 -11.18 -12.33
C GLU A 69 -4.38 -10.11 -11.42
N ARG A 70 -5.17 -9.18 -12.01
CA ARG A 70 -5.69 -7.98 -11.34
C ARG A 70 -4.61 -7.11 -10.67
N ILE A 71 -3.41 -7.10 -11.26
CA ILE A 71 -2.24 -6.36 -10.80
C ILE A 71 -1.70 -5.59 -12.00
N ALA A 72 -1.62 -4.25 -11.89
CA ALA A 72 -1.12 -3.40 -12.94
C ALA A 72 0.32 -2.97 -12.65
N ALA A 73 1.22 -3.22 -13.61
CA ALA A 73 2.58 -2.69 -13.60
C ALA A 73 2.58 -1.23 -14.03
N GLN A 74 2.22 -0.35 -13.09
CA GLN A 74 2.26 1.10 -13.26
C GLN A 74 2.85 1.76 -12.01
N GLN A 75 3.33 2.99 -12.17
CA GLN A 75 3.85 3.77 -11.06
C GLN A 75 2.70 4.24 -10.15
N TYR A 76 2.84 4.03 -8.84
CA TYR A 76 1.88 4.51 -7.84
C TYR A 76 2.44 5.63 -6.95
N LEU A 77 3.73 5.55 -6.62
CA LEU A 77 4.42 6.58 -5.86
C LEU A 77 4.93 7.70 -6.79
N PRO A 78 5.07 8.94 -6.29
CA PRO A 78 5.77 9.99 -7.02
C PRO A 78 7.21 9.60 -7.36
N ASP A 79 7.82 10.25 -8.36
CA ASP A 79 9.17 9.93 -8.83
C ASP A 79 10.22 9.90 -7.72
N ALA A 80 10.11 10.83 -6.76
CA ALA A 80 11.01 10.95 -5.62
C ALA A 80 10.96 9.75 -4.64
N LEU A 81 9.92 8.91 -4.74
CA LEU A 81 9.65 7.79 -3.82
C LEU A 81 9.51 6.45 -4.56
N LEU A 82 9.88 6.37 -5.85
CA LEU A 82 9.64 5.19 -6.69
C LEU A 82 10.19 3.88 -6.11
N GLU A 83 11.34 3.93 -5.45
CA GLU A 83 12.01 2.77 -4.86
C GLU A 83 11.66 2.55 -3.38
N THR A 84 10.79 3.39 -2.81
CA THR A 84 10.48 3.34 -1.39
C THR A 84 9.52 2.21 -1.06
N ARG A 85 9.82 1.49 0.03
CA ARG A 85 8.99 0.43 0.60
C ARG A 85 8.80 0.69 2.08
N TYR A 86 7.55 0.88 2.49
CA TYR A 86 7.21 1.16 3.89
C TYR A 86 6.71 -0.08 4.63
N TYR A 87 5.89 -0.90 3.97
CA TYR A 87 5.28 -2.07 4.61
C TYR A 87 6.07 -3.34 4.30
N GLU A 88 6.68 -3.91 5.34
CA GLU A 88 7.34 -5.21 5.32
C GLU A 88 6.63 -6.13 6.34
N PRO A 89 5.64 -6.93 5.91
CA PRO A 89 4.87 -7.81 6.80
C PRO A 89 5.74 -8.91 7.43
N GLY A 90 5.43 -9.27 8.67
CA GLY A 90 6.04 -10.41 9.34
C GLY A 90 5.43 -11.75 8.92
N ALA A 91 5.88 -12.84 9.54
CA ALA A 91 5.35 -14.19 9.32
C ALA A 91 4.30 -14.62 10.36
N ILE A 92 3.99 -13.78 11.35
CA ILE A 92 3.17 -14.16 12.51
C ILE A 92 1.70 -13.84 12.24
N GLY A 93 0.82 -14.80 12.55
CA GLY A 93 -0.61 -14.62 12.41
C GLY A 93 -1.04 -14.43 10.96
N ALA A 94 -1.97 -13.51 10.73
CA ALA A 94 -2.49 -13.23 9.40
C ALA A 94 -1.45 -12.61 8.44
N GLU A 95 -0.38 -11.99 8.97
CA GLU A 95 0.64 -11.35 8.13
C GLU A 95 1.42 -12.34 7.26
N GLY A 96 1.52 -13.62 7.64
CA GLY A 96 2.20 -14.62 6.80
C GLY A 96 1.57 -14.74 5.41
N ALA A 97 0.24 -14.83 5.34
CA ALA A 97 -0.47 -14.87 4.06
C ALA A 97 -0.33 -13.55 3.26
N ILE A 98 -0.24 -12.42 3.97
CA ILE A 98 0.00 -11.10 3.35
C ILE A 98 1.41 -11.04 2.77
N ALA A 99 2.42 -11.54 3.48
CA ALA A 99 3.80 -11.59 3.03
C ALA A 99 3.95 -12.43 1.77
N GLU A 100 3.33 -13.61 1.72
CA GLU A 100 3.29 -14.47 0.54
C GLU A 100 2.60 -13.77 -0.64
N ARG A 101 1.45 -13.13 -0.40
CA ARG A 101 0.73 -12.39 -1.43
C ARG A 101 1.56 -11.23 -1.97
N LEU A 102 2.22 -10.47 -1.09
CA LEU A 102 3.06 -9.33 -1.44
C LEU A 102 4.29 -9.77 -2.25
N ALA A 103 4.91 -10.89 -1.89
CA ALA A 103 6.00 -11.49 -2.66
C ALA A 103 5.54 -11.86 -4.08
N ARG A 104 4.36 -12.48 -4.23
CA ARG A 104 3.79 -12.79 -5.56
C ARG A 104 3.51 -11.51 -6.36
N ILE A 105 2.95 -10.47 -5.74
CA ILE A 105 2.72 -9.18 -6.41
C ILE A 105 4.05 -8.63 -6.94
N ARG A 106 5.10 -8.61 -6.11
CA ARG A 106 6.44 -8.15 -6.49
C ARG A 106 7.00 -8.93 -7.68
N GLN A 107 6.91 -10.27 -7.66
CA GLN A 107 7.33 -11.13 -8.79
C GLN A 107 6.60 -10.81 -10.09
N ILE A 108 5.27 -10.58 -10.04
CA ILE A 108 4.47 -10.24 -11.22
C ILE A 108 4.89 -8.87 -11.77
N LEU A 109 5.12 -7.89 -10.89
CA LEU A 109 5.55 -6.56 -11.27
C LEU A 109 6.98 -6.53 -11.84
N ASP A 110 7.89 -7.35 -11.31
CA ASP A 110 9.27 -7.48 -11.80
C ASP A 110 9.35 -8.18 -13.16
N SER A 111 8.40 -9.09 -13.44
CA SER A 111 8.31 -9.83 -14.70
C SER A 111 7.55 -9.09 -15.81
N ALA A 112 6.77 -8.07 -15.45
CA ALA A 112 6.02 -7.26 -16.41
C ALA A 112 6.93 -6.23 -17.09
N PRO A 113 6.75 -5.96 -18.40
CA PRO A 113 7.48 -4.88 -19.05
C PRO A 113 7.17 -3.56 -18.34
N ARG A 114 8.20 -2.92 -17.78
CA ARG A 114 8.06 -1.64 -17.10
C ARG A 114 7.58 -0.60 -18.12
N PRO A 115 6.52 0.17 -17.84
CA PRO A 115 6.08 1.21 -18.76
C PRO A 115 7.23 2.22 -18.97
N PRO A 116 7.39 2.79 -20.18
CA PRO A 116 8.47 3.73 -20.47
C PRO A 116 8.39 4.91 -19.50
N LYS A 117 9.55 5.36 -19.00
CA LYS A 117 9.65 6.63 -18.26
C LYS A 117 9.05 7.72 -19.13
N GLN A 118 8.00 8.40 -18.66
CA GLN A 118 7.52 9.62 -19.30
C GLN A 118 8.64 10.67 -19.22
N PRO A 119 8.92 11.39 -20.33
CA PRO A 119 9.99 12.37 -20.41
C PRO A 119 9.75 13.62 -19.56
#